data_AF-A0A8X6QHN0-F1
#
_entry.id   AF-A0A8X6QHN0-F1
#
_cell.length_a   1.000
_cell.length_b   1.000
_cell.length_c   1.000
_cell.angle_alpha   90.00
_cell.angle_beta   90.00
_cell.angle_gamma   90.00
#
_symmetry.space_group_name_H-M   'P 1'
#
loop_
_entity.id
_entity.type
_entity.pdbx_description
1 polymer ?
#
loop_
_entity_poly.entity_id
_entity_poly.type
_entity_poly.pdbx_seq_one_letter_code
_entity_poly.pdbx_strand_id
1 'polypeptide(L)' 'MALFPNVTIEQQEVIDELKRRTINDVTPKILEDENIFYRFCKARNFNIKDAETMFRKHLDWRKEYQMDTILTDYNPPEVR' A
#
# COMPACT_ATOMS: atom_id res chain seq x y z
N MET A 1 16.75 3.35 -11.74
CA MET A 1 17.52 2.82 -10.59
C MET A 1 16.53 1.98 -9.80
N ALA A 2 16.75 0.67 -9.65
CA ALA A 2 15.80 -0.18 -8.94
C ALA A 2 15.72 0.28 -7.47
N LEU A 3 14.52 0.63 -7.01
CA LEU A 3 14.26 1.07 -5.62
C LEU A 3 14.65 0.00 -4.59
N PHE A 4 14.83 -1.26 -5.03
CA PHE A 4 15.14 -2.40 -4.18
C PHE A 4 16.30 -3.22 -4.78
N PRO A 5 17.50 -3.19 -4.19
CA PRO A 5 18.68 -3.88 -4.74
C PRO A 5 18.58 -5.42 -4.74
N ASN A 6 17.53 -5.99 -4.12
CA ASN A 6 17.31 -7.43 -3.97
C ASN A 6 15.97 -7.90 -4.57
N VAL A 7 15.44 -7.20 -5.58
CA VAL A 7 14.22 -7.58 -6.30
C VAL A 7 14.61 -8.16 -7.66
N THR A 8 14.15 -9.37 -7.94
CA THR A 8 14.29 -10.02 -9.26
C THR A 8 13.41 -9.35 -10.31
N ILE A 9 13.64 -9.62 -11.59
CA ILE A 9 12.83 -9.07 -12.68
C ILE A 9 11.36 -9.50 -12.53
N GLU A 10 11.13 -10.78 -12.24
CA GLU A 10 9.79 -11.37 -12.06
C GLU A 10 9.05 -10.73 -10.88
N GLN A 11 9.78 -10.44 -9.80
CA GLN A 11 9.21 -9.73 -8.65
C GLN A 11 8.88 -8.28 -8.97
N GLN A 12 9.71 -7.59 -9.77
CA GLN A 12 9.44 -6.23 -10.22
C GLN A 12 8.18 -6.19 -11.10
N GLU A 13 7.99 -7.16 -11.99
CA GLU A 13 6.77 -7.27 -12.81
C GLU A 13 5.51 -7.40 -11.96
N VAL A 14 5.55 -8.16 -10.85
CA VAL A 14 4.42 -8.27 -9.92
C VAL A 14 4.14 -6.94 -9.21
N ILE A 15 5.17 -6.18 -8.82
CA ILE A 15 5.01 -4.85 -8.20
C ILE A 15 4.36 -3.87 -9.19
N ASP A 16 4.85 -3.85 -10.42
CA ASP A 16 4.35 -2.97 -11.48
C ASP A 16 2.91 -3.34 -11.87
N GLU A 17 2.59 -4.63 -11.92
CA GLU A 17 1.24 -5.12 -12.18
C GLU A 17 0.27 -4.76 -11.06
N LEU A 18 0.66 -4.91 -9.79
CA LEU A 18 -0.16 -4.47 -8.66
C LEU A 18 -0.46 -2.97 -8.78
N LYS A 19 0.58 -2.16 -8.99
CA LYS A 19 0.44 -0.71 -9.21
C LYS A 19 -0.55 -0.43 -10.34
N ARG A 20 -0.38 -1.04 -11.51
CA ARG A 20 -1.25 -0.83 -12.68
C ARG A 20 -2.72 -1.15 -12.39
N ARG A 21 -3.01 -2.22 -11.64
CA ARG A 21 -4.38 -2.65 -11.32
C ARG A 21 -5.09 -1.76 -10.33
N THR A 22 -4.34 -1.08 -9.45
CA THR A 22 -4.92 -0.37 -8.30
C THR A 22 -4.64 1.13 -8.31
N ILE A 23 -3.89 1.67 -9.28
CA ILE A 23 -3.48 3.08 -9.26
C ILE A 23 -4.66 4.06 -9.16
N ASN A 24 -5.81 3.71 -9.73
CA ASN A 24 -7.03 4.54 -9.70
C ASN A 24 -7.76 4.49 -8.34
N ASP A 25 -7.39 3.56 -7.46
CA ASP A 25 -7.98 3.39 -6.13
C ASP A 25 -7.13 4.05 -5.03
N VAL A 26 -5.94 4.54 -5.39
CA VAL A 26 -4.93 5.04 -4.44
C VAL A 26 -4.96 6.57 -4.37
N THR A 27 -4.93 7.11 -3.16
CA THR A 27 -4.88 8.56 -2.93
C THR A 27 -3.43 9.10 -3.01
N PRO A 28 -3.22 10.41 -3.25
CA PRO A 28 -1.88 11.01 -3.20
C PRO A 28 -1.15 10.75 -1.88
N LYS A 29 -1.89 10.73 -0.76
CA LYS A 29 -1.32 10.46 0.57
C LYS A 29 -0.70 9.08 0.68
N ILE A 30 -1.31 8.08 0.05
CA ILE A 30 -0.77 6.72 0.01
C ILE A 30 0.45 6.63 -0.90
N LEU A 31 0.48 7.41 -1.99
CA LEU A 31 1.63 7.47 -2.91
C LEU A 31 2.87 8.16 -2.32
N GLU A 32 2.75 8.85 -1.17
CA GLU A 32 3.92 9.31 -0.41
C GLU A 32 4.79 8.15 0.10
N ASP A 33 4.22 6.95 0.25
CA ASP A 33 4.97 5.75 0.58
C ASP A 33 5.49 5.06 -0.68
N GLU A 34 6.77 5.32 -0.99
CA GLU A 34 7.47 4.75 -2.15
C GLU A 34 7.49 3.21 -2.16
N ASN A 35 7.30 2.58 -1.00
CA ASN A 35 7.35 1.14 -0.82
C ASN A 35 5.98 0.48 -0.76
N ILE A 36 4.90 1.25 -0.99
CA ILE A 36 3.52 0.78 -0.77
C ILE A 36 3.24 -0.51 -1.54
N PHE A 37 3.48 -0.54 -2.85
CA PHE A 37 3.20 -1.74 -3.65
C PHE A 37 4.15 -2.89 -3.32
N TYR A 38 5.43 -2.59 -3.10
CA TYR A 38 6.45 -3.58 -2.76
C TYR A 38 6.10 -4.36 -1.49
N ARG A 39 5.72 -3.69 -0.39
CA ARG A 39 5.48 -4.38 0.89
C ARG A 39 4.30 -5.34 0.82
N PHE A 40 3.25 -5.01 0.07
CA PHE A 40 2.10 -5.89 -0.12
C PHE A 40 2.45 -7.09 -1.00
N CYS A 41 3.20 -6.89 -2.08
CA CYS A 41 3.74 -7.99 -2.89
C CYS A 41 4.64 -8.91 -2.04
N LYS A 42 5.60 -8.34 -1.31
CA LYS A 42 6.51 -9.10 -0.44
C LYS A 42 5.76 -9.90 0.62
N ALA A 43 4.78 -9.30 1.28
CA ALA A 43 3.98 -9.97 2.33
C ALA A 43 3.13 -11.15 1.80
N ARG A 44 3.00 -11.30 0.48
CA ARG A 44 2.27 -12.38 -0.19
C ARG A 44 3.16 -13.20 -1.12
N ASN A 45 4.47 -13.23 -0.86
CA ASN A 45 5.45 -13.99 -1.65
C ASN A 45 5.35 -13.67 -3.15
N PHE A 46 5.03 -12.41 -3.49
CA PHE A 46 4.81 -11.95 -4.86
C PHE A 46 3.69 -12.70 -5.61
N ASN A 47 2.73 -13.28 -4.89
CA ASN A 47 1.47 -13.71 -5.49
C ASN A 47 0.58 -12.48 -5.76
N ILE A 48 0.38 -12.15 -7.04
CA ILE A 48 -0.37 -10.96 -7.46
C ILE A 48 -1.82 -10.94 -6.95
N LYS A 49 -2.51 -12.09 -6.95
CA LYS A 49 -3.94 -12.14 -6.54
C LYS A 49 -4.10 -11.89 -5.05
N ASP A 50 -3.21 -12.50 -4.26
CA ASP A 50 -3.24 -12.36 -2.80
C ASP A 50 -2.76 -10.96 -2.37
N ALA A 51 -1.75 -10.42 -3.05
CA ALA A 51 -1.26 -9.07 -2.85
C ALA A 51 -2.33 -8.02 -3.16
N GLU A 52 -3.01 -8.14 -4.31
CA GLU A 52 -4.12 -7.26 -4.69
C GLU A 52 -5.27 -7.34 -3.68
N THR A 53 -5.67 -8.55 -3.27
CA THR A 53 -6.72 -8.74 -2.27
C THR A 53 -6.36 -8.07 -0.94
N MET A 54 -5.12 -8.24 -0.46
CA MET A 54 -4.67 -7.59 0.77
C MET A 54 -4.60 -6.07 0.62
N PHE A 55 -4.11 -5.58 -0.52
CA PHE A 55 -3.93 -4.16 -0.76
C PHE A 55 -5.28 -3.44 -0.85
N ARG A 56 -6.26 -3.98 -1.57
CA ARG A 56 -7.62 -3.38 -1.65
C ARG A 56 -8.29 -3.31 -0.28
N LYS A 57 -8.19 -4.38 0.54
CA LYS A 57 -8.65 -4.34 1.94
C LYS A 57 -7.98 -3.25 2.77
N HIS A 58 -6.69 -3.00 2.53
CA HIS A 58 -5.98 -1.90 3.17
C HIS A 58 -6.50 -0.54 2.72
N LEU A 59 -6.77 -0.35 1.42
CA LEU A 59 -7.36 0.89 0.89
C LEU A 59 -8.75 1.14 1.48
N ASP A 60 -9.59 0.11 1.53
CA ASP A 60 -10.94 0.19 2.12
C ASP A 60 -10.88 0.57 3.60
N TRP A 61 -10.00 -0.07 4.37
CA TRP A 61 -9.79 0.27 5.79
C TRP A 61 -9.30 1.72 5.96
N ARG A 62 -8.33 2.17 5.15
CA ARG A 62 -7.85 3.55 5.22
C ARG A 62 -8.96 4.55 4.96
N LYS A 63 -9.83 4.26 4.01
CA LYS A 63 -10.98 5.10 3.66
C LYS A 63 -12.03 5.10 4.78
N GLU A 64 -12.39 3.92 5.29
CA GLU A 64 -13.40 3.74 6.34
C GLU A 64 -13.01 4.49 7.62
N TYR A 65 -11.75 4.44 8.01
CA TYR A 65 -11.25 5.03 9.26
C TYR A 65 -10.55 6.38 9.06
N GLN A 66 -10.71 7.01 7.88
CA GLN A 66 -10.12 8.33 7.57
C GLN A 66 -8.62 8.42 7.88
N MET A 67 -7.88 7.36 7.58
CA MET A 67 -6.47 7.22 7.96
C MET A 67 -5.53 8.16 7.22
N ASP A 68 -5.99 8.80 6.15
CA ASP A 68 -5.22 9.80 5.40
C ASP A 68 -5.07 11.11 6.18
N THR A 69 -6.00 11.43 7.09
CA THR A 69 -6.04 12.67 7.88
C THR A 69 -5.89 12.42 9.38
N ILE A 70 -5.59 11.18 9.81
CA ILE A 70 -5.51 10.83 11.25
C ILE A 70 -4.59 11.75 12.07
N LEU A 71 -3.47 12.21 11.50
CA LEU A 71 -2.52 13.06 12.21
C LEU A 71 -3.04 14.48 12.49
N THR A 72 -4.11 14.90 11.80
CA THR A 72 -4.78 16.19 12.01
C THR A 72 -6.11 16.05 12.72
N ASP A 73 -6.85 14.99 12.45
CA ASP A 73 -8.25 14.86 12.86
C ASP A 73 -8.41 14.16 14.22
N TYR A 74 -7.42 13.38 14.63
CA TYR A 74 -7.50 12.62 15.88
C TYR A 74 -7.17 13.49 17.10
N ASN A 75 -8.15 13.64 17.99
CA ASN A 75 -7.95 14.22 19.31
C ASN A 75 -7.93 13.11 20.39
N PRO A 76 -6.75 12.74 20.93
CA PRO A 76 -6.67 11.70 21.94
C PRO A 76 -7.45 12.09 23.20
N PRO A 77 -8.12 11.13 23.89
CA PRO A 77 -8.79 11.41 25.15
C PRO A 77 -7.76 11.80 26.22
N GLU A 78 -8.15 12.73 27.11
CA GLU A 78 -7.34 13.05 28.27
C GLU A 78 -7.19 11.82 29.17
N VAL A 79 -5.95 11.50 29.53
CA VAL A 79 -5.65 10.48 30.52
C VAL A 79 -5.92 11.07 31.89
N ARG A 80 -6.90 10.51 32.60
CA ARG A 80 -7.21 10.86 34.00
C ARG A 80 -6.49 9.94 34.96
#